data_AF-A0A2R3Z1U5-F1
#
_entry.id   AF-A0A2R3Z1U5-F1
#
_cell.length_a   1.000
_cell.length_b   1.000
_cell.length_c   1.000
_cell.angle_alpha   90.00
_cell.angle_beta   90.00
_cell.angle_gamma   90.00
#
_symmetry.space_group_name_H-M   'P 1'
#
loop_
_entity.id
_entity.type
_entity.pdbx_description
1 polymer ?
#
loop_
_entity_poly.entity_id
_entity_poly.type
_entity_poly.pdbx_seq_one_letter_code
_entity_poly.pdbx_strand_id
1 'polypeptide(L)'
;MGSFSRKNCLSPYKQANFSRKMDDSLKKEKFRNLSFKSSVAEKFIRYSKEISRSRSMTLLLMLEFFEFNKIAPTESLGPRMQTLESVIKKRINALMAIIRDIEQNQTIPTKGMLEALFEELPGQNPKKNISSFQEAFKNLNAKTTTVPLKPKEPDHKDIRKLLRHIKTVQPTFGKPFLKITISPQEINHLKSKYHVYHD
;
A
#
# COMPACT_ATOMS: atom_id res chain seq x y z
N MET A 1 -3.18 -37.27 26.27
CA MET A 1 -3.74 -37.12 24.91
C MET A 1 -4.56 -35.84 24.86
N GLY A 2 -3.98 -34.77 24.32
CA GLY A 2 -4.54 -33.42 24.40
C GLY A 2 -5.64 -33.18 23.37
N SER A 3 -6.83 -32.85 23.85
CA SER A 3 -8.00 -32.46 23.08
C SER A 3 -7.78 -31.10 22.41
N PHE A 4 -7.58 -31.10 21.09
CA PHE A 4 -7.45 -29.89 20.28
C PHE A 4 -8.81 -29.19 20.16
N SER A 5 -9.05 -28.23 21.04
CA SER A 5 -10.17 -27.29 20.95
C SER A 5 -10.07 -26.49 19.65
N ARG A 6 -10.93 -26.79 18.67
CA ARG A 6 -11.09 -25.97 17.46
C ARG A 6 -11.75 -24.66 17.88
N LYS A 7 -10.94 -23.67 18.25
CA LYS A 7 -11.41 -22.29 18.34
C LYS A 7 -11.77 -21.85 16.91
N ASN A 8 -13.06 -21.57 16.71
CA ASN A 8 -13.61 -21.01 15.49
C ASN A 8 -12.89 -19.70 15.13
N CYS A 9 -12.03 -19.75 14.12
CA CYS A 9 -11.55 -18.55 13.44
C CYS A 9 -12.57 -18.18 12.35
N LEU A 10 -13.69 -17.58 12.76
CA LEU A 10 -14.62 -16.92 11.85
C LEU A 10 -14.12 -15.48 11.63
N SER A 11 -14.02 -15.08 10.37
CA SER A 11 -13.68 -13.71 9.94
C SER A 11 -14.67 -12.68 10.54
N PRO A 12 -14.23 -11.44 10.89
CA PRO A 12 -15.04 -10.48 11.64
C PRO A 12 -16.23 -9.86 10.88
N TYR A 13 -16.48 -10.24 9.63
CA TYR A 13 -17.53 -9.62 8.84
C TYR A 13 -18.85 -10.39 9.00
N LYS A 14 -19.71 -9.83 9.87
CA LYS A 14 -21.09 -10.23 10.21
C LYS A 14 -21.21 -11.43 11.14
N GLN A 15 -20.84 -11.22 12.40
CA GLN A 15 -21.67 -11.67 13.53
C GLN A 15 -23.00 -10.88 13.55
N ALA A 16 -23.81 -11.09 12.53
CA ALA A 16 -25.22 -10.70 12.53
C ALA A 16 -25.99 -11.84 11.86
N ASN A 17 -26.91 -12.43 12.62
CA ASN A 17 -27.84 -13.50 12.24
C ASN A 17 -27.31 -14.93 12.42
N PHE A 18 -27.06 -15.24 13.70
CA PHE A 18 -27.09 -16.60 14.21
C PHE A 18 -28.55 -17.10 14.21
N SER A 19 -28.85 -18.06 13.32
CA SER A 19 -30.07 -18.87 13.26
C SER A 19 -31.40 -18.17 12.91
N ARG A 20 -32.12 -18.77 11.95
CA ARG A 20 -33.48 -18.44 11.47
C ARG A 20 -33.66 -17.16 10.64
N LYS A 21 -33.31 -17.24 9.37
CA LYS A 21 -34.22 -16.95 8.24
C LYS A 21 -33.53 -17.39 6.97
N MET A 22 -34.22 -18.19 6.17
CA MET A 22 -33.80 -18.60 4.84
C MET A 22 -33.48 -17.34 4.04
N ASP A 23 -32.27 -17.27 3.46
CA ASP A 23 -31.70 -16.23 2.59
C ASP A 23 -32.69 -15.10 2.23
N ASP A 24 -32.94 -14.18 3.16
CA ASP A 24 -33.98 -13.16 2.98
C ASP A 24 -33.73 -12.30 1.73
N SER A 25 -32.46 -12.15 1.34
CA SER A 25 -32.02 -11.47 0.11
C SER A 25 -32.40 -12.22 -1.18
N LEU A 26 -32.46 -13.54 -1.16
CA LEU A 26 -32.71 -14.39 -2.35
C LEU A 26 -34.13 -15.00 -2.34
N LYS A 27 -34.93 -14.73 -1.31
CA LYS A 27 -36.24 -15.35 -1.08
C LYS A 27 -37.27 -15.13 -2.21
N LYS A 28 -37.15 -14.03 -2.97
CA LYS A 28 -38.07 -13.68 -4.06
C LYS A 28 -37.57 -14.14 -5.44
N GLU A 29 -36.37 -14.71 -5.52
CA GLU A 29 -35.77 -15.11 -6.79
C GLU A 29 -36.25 -16.48 -7.24
N LYS A 30 -36.44 -16.63 -8.55
CA LYS A 30 -36.80 -17.92 -9.14
C LYS A 30 -35.56 -18.78 -9.28
N PHE A 31 -35.66 -20.06 -8.93
CA PHE A 31 -34.60 -21.02 -9.20
C PHE A 31 -34.35 -21.15 -10.71
N ARG A 32 -33.07 -21.28 -11.07
CA ARG A 32 -32.61 -21.60 -12.42
C ARG A 32 -32.01 -23.00 -12.43
N ASN A 33 -32.13 -23.68 -13.56
CA ASN A 33 -31.53 -25.00 -13.73
C ASN A 33 -30.03 -24.83 -14.03
N LEU A 34 -29.20 -25.48 -13.21
CA LEU A 34 -27.75 -25.59 -13.41
C LEU A 34 -27.37 -27.06 -13.21
N SER A 35 -26.71 -27.64 -14.21
CA SER A 35 -26.34 -29.06 -14.20
C SER A 35 -24.91 -29.24 -13.72
N PHE A 36 -24.72 -30.18 -12.79
CA PHE A 36 -23.41 -30.57 -12.26
C PHE A 36 -23.16 -32.05 -12.51
N LYS A 37 -21.89 -32.45 -12.59
CA LYS A 37 -21.53 -33.85 -12.43
C LYS A 37 -21.94 -34.34 -11.04
N SER A 38 -22.48 -35.55 -10.93
CA SER A 38 -23.01 -36.09 -9.67
C SER A 38 -22.00 -36.03 -8.52
N SER A 39 -20.74 -36.41 -8.79
CA SER A 39 -19.66 -36.37 -7.79
C SER A 39 -19.35 -34.96 -7.27
N VAL A 40 -19.52 -33.93 -8.11
CA VAL A 40 -19.32 -32.53 -7.72
C VAL A 40 -20.54 -32.03 -6.93
N ALA A 41 -21.75 -32.40 -7.36
CA ALA A 41 -22.99 -32.06 -6.66
C ALA A 41 -22.99 -32.61 -5.23
N GLU A 42 -22.57 -33.86 -5.03
CA GLU A 42 -22.48 -34.48 -3.70
C GLU A 42 -21.48 -33.77 -2.78
N LYS A 43 -20.29 -33.42 -3.31
CA LYS A 43 -19.28 -32.65 -2.56
C LYS A 43 -19.84 -31.30 -2.14
N PHE A 44 -20.50 -30.59 -3.06
CA PHE A 44 -21.09 -29.29 -2.79
C PHE A 44 -22.23 -29.37 -1.76
N ILE A 45 -23.09 -30.38 -1.86
CA ILE A 45 -24.16 -30.61 -0.88
C ILE A 45 -23.57 -30.86 0.51
N ARG A 46 -22.51 -31.68 0.62
CA ARG A 46 -21.83 -31.94 1.90
C ARG A 46 -21.25 -30.65 2.49
N TYR A 47 -20.54 -29.88 1.68
CA TYR A 47 -19.97 -28.60 2.08
C TYR A 47 -21.03 -27.60 2.54
N SER A 48 -22.15 -27.47 1.81
CA SER A 48 -23.26 -26.57 2.20
C SER A 48 -23.86 -26.93 3.57
N LYS A 49 -23.89 -28.23 3.91
CA LYS A 49 -24.32 -28.71 5.24
C LYS A 49 -23.30 -28.36 6.32
N GLU A 50 -22.00 -28.52 6.04
CA GLU A 50 -20.93 -28.17 6.98
C GLU A 50 -20.97 -26.69 7.37
N ILE A 51 -21.20 -25.79 6.40
CA ILE A 51 -21.32 -24.36 6.68
C ILE A 51 -22.74 -23.94 7.12
N SER A 52 -23.68 -24.89 7.21
CA SER A 52 -25.09 -24.67 7.62
C SER A 52 -25.83 -23.60 6.81
N ARG A 53 -25.62 -23.56 5.49
CA ARG A 53 -26.27 -22.60 4.56
C ARG A 53 -27.05 -23.31 3.46
N SER A 54 -27.96 -22.56 2.81
CA SER A 54 -28.62 -23.06 1.61
C SER A 54 -27.62 -23.27 0.48
N ARG A 55 -27.99 -24.07 -0.52
CA ARG A 55 -27.15 -24.31 -1.70
C ARG A 55 -26.86 -23.01 -2.47
N SER A 56 -27.88 -22.19 -2.72
CA SER A 56 -27.72 -20.92 -3.42
C SER A 56 -26.82 -19.95 -2.65
N MET A 57 -27.01 -19.85 -1.33
CA MET A 57 -26.20 -18.97 -0.49
C MET A 57 -24.76 -19.46 -0.36
N THR A 58 -24.55 -20.78 -0.30
CA THR A 58 -23.21 -21.36 -0.29
C THR A 58 -22.45 -20.98 -1.55
N LEU A 59 -23.10 -21.07 -2.72
CA LEU A 59 -22.48 -20.68 -3.99
C LEU A 59 -22.15 -19.18 -4.02
N LEU A 60 -23.07 -18.33 -3.55
CA LEU A 60 -22.84 -16.89 -3.45
C LEU A 60 -21.63 -16.57 -2.57
N LEU A 61 -21.56 -17.18 -1.37
CA LEU A 61 -20.44 -17.00 -0.45
C LEU A 61 -19.11 -17.44 -1.05
N MET A 62 -19.10 -18.53 -1.84
CA MET A 62 -17.90 -18.95 -2.55
C MET A 62 -17.45 -17.89 -3.57
N LEU A 63 -18.37 -17.34 -4.36
CA LEU A 63 -18.06 -16.29 -5.34
C LEU A 63 -17.56 -15.01 -4.65
N GLU A 64 -18.29 -14.52 -3.67
CA GLU A 64 -17.91 -13.33 -2.88
C GLU A 64 -16.56 -13.52 -2.20
N PHE A 65 -16.24 -14.72 -1.72
CA PHE A 65 -14.94 -15.03 -1.14
C PHE A 65 -13.81 -14.84 -2.16
N PHE A 66 -13.94 -15.39 -3.37
CA PHE A 66 -12.90 -15.23 -4.40
C PHE A 66 -12.79 -13.76 -4.87
N GLU A 67 -13.92 -13.09 -5.05
CA GLU A 67 -13.97 -11.69 -5.51
C GLU A 67 -13.41 -10.71 -4.49
N PHE A 68 -13.71 -10.89 -3.20
CA PHE A 68 -13.25 -10.02 -2.12
C PHE A 68 -11.76 -10.22 -1.85
N ASN A 69 -11.31 -11.48 -1.81
CA ASN A 69 -9.91 -11.81 -1.54
C ASN A 69 -9.03 -11.68 -2.80
N LYS A 70 -9.60 -11.38 -3.97
CA LYS A 70 -8.89 -11.25 -5.26
C LYS A 70 -7.98 -12.45 -5.56
N ILE A 71 -8.46 -13.64 -5.23
CA ILE A 71 -7.76 -14.91 -5.42
C ILE A 71 -8.46 -15.72 -6.51
N ALA A 72 -7.67 -16.34 -7.38
CA ALA A 72 -8.23 -17.25 -8.37
C ALA A 72 -8.42 -18.66 -7.77
N PRO A 73 -9.49 -19.39 -8.11
CA PRO A 73 -9.66 -20.78 -7.67
C PRO A 73 -8.54 -21.74 -8.10
N THR A 74 -7.71 -21.31 -9.07
CA THR A 74 -6.55 -22.03 -9.59
C THR A 74 -5.26 -21.74 -8.83
N GLU A 75 -5.24 -20.69 -7.99
CA GLU A 75 -4.06 -20.33 -7.21
C GLU A 75 -3.90 -21.27 -6.02
N SER A 76 -2.69 -21.81 -5.85
CA SER A 76 -2.35 -22.65 -4.70
C SER A 76 -2.04 -21.75 -3.49
N LEU A 77 -3.02 -21.58 -2.61
CA LEU A 77 -2.87 -20.84 -1.34
C LEU A 77 -2.21 -21.68 -0.23
N GLY A 78 -1.60 -22.80 -0.60
CA GLY A 78 -1.02 -23.77 0.32
C GLY A 78 -2.08 -24.49 1.19
N PRO A 79 -1.66 -25.47 2.01
CA PRO A 79 -2.59 -26.33 2.76
C PRO A 79 -3.46 -25.58 3.79
N ARG A 80 -2.96 -24.44 4.30
CA ARG A 80 -3.66 -23.51 5.20
C ARG A 80 -3.04 -22.13 5.03
N MET A 81 -3.85 -21.08 4.88
CA MET A 81 -3.40 -19.66 4.98
C MET A 81 -2.57 -19.38 6.25
N GLN A 82 -2.68 -20.23 7.28
CA GLN A 82 -1.84 -20.24 8.48
C GLN A 82 -0.34 -20.30 8.17
N THR A 83 0.06 -20.97 7.08
CA THR A 83 1.46 -21.00 6.64
C THR A 83 1.93 -19.62 6.20
N LEU A 84 1.11 -18.91 5.41
CA LEU A 84 1.39 -17.52 5.03
C LEU A 84 1.45 -16.60 6.26
N GLU A 85 0.50 -16.75 7.20
CA GLU A 85 0.51 -16.00 8.46
C GLU A 85 1.81 -16.25 9.25
N SER A 86 2.28 -17.50 9.31
CA SER A 86 3.53 -17.85 9.98
C SER A 86 4.77 -17.26 9.29
N VAL A 87 4.77 -17.20 7.95
CA VAL A 87 5.85 -16.59 7.17
C VAL A 87 5.89 -15.07 7.40
N ILE A 88 4.73 -14.42 7.40
CA ILE A 88 4.61 -12.98 7.69
C ILE A 88 5.08 -12.68 9.12
N LYS A 89 4.64 -13.45 10.12
CA LYS A 89 5.10 -13.30 11.51
C LYS A 89 6.62 -13.43 11.65
N LYS A 90 7.22 -14.42 10.97
CA LYS A 90 8.68 -14.59 10.96
C LYS A 90 9.40 -13.37 10.37
N ARG A 91 8.90 -12.81 9.27
CA ARG A 91 9.46 -11.61 8.64
C ARG A 91 9.36 -10.38 9.55
N ILE A 92 8.21 -10.19 10.21
CA ILE A 92 8.03 -9.08 11.15
C ILE A 92 8.98 -9.21 12.35
N ASN A 93 9.12 -10.41 12.93
CA ASN A 93 10.03 -10.64 14.04
C ASN A 93 11.49 -10.37 13.65
N ALA A 94 11.89 -10.76 12.43
CA ALA A 94 13.22 -10.47 11.90
C ALA A 94 13.44 -8.95 11.73
N LEU A 95 12.46 -8.23 11.20
CA LEU A 95 12.53 -6.77 11.08
C LEU A 95 12.64 -6.08 12.45
N MET A 96 11.86 -6.52 13.44
CA MET A 96 11.96 -6.02 14.81
C MET A 96 13.34 -6.25 15.41
N ALA A 97 13.96 -7.40 15.14
CA ALA A 97 15.32 -7.70 15.58
C ALA A 97 16.35 -6.75 14.93
N ILE A 98 16.23 -6.51 13.61
CA ILE A 98 17.11 -5.58 12.89
C ILE A 98 16.96 -4.15 13.43
N ILE A 99 15.72 -3.68 13.61
CA ILE A 99 15.46 -2.33 14.13
C ILE A 99 16.04 -2.19 15.55
N ARG A 100 15.83 -3.19 16.41
CA ARG A 100 16.36 -3.19 17.78
C ARG A 100 17.88 -3.25 17.82
N ASP A 101 18.51 -3.95 16.88
CA ASP A 101 19.97 -4.01 16.77
C ASP A 101 20.57 -2.65 16.37
N ILE A 102 19.96 -1.98 15.37
CA ILE A 102 20.31 -0.60 15.00
C ILE A 102 20.11 0.33 16.20
N GLU A 103 19.01 0.16 16.93
CA GLU A 103 18.70 1.00 18.08
C GLU A 103 19.81 0.92 19.14
N GLN A 104 20.18 -0.30 19.54
CA GLN A 104 21.18 -0.59 20.57
C GLN A 104 22.60 -0.23 20.14
N ASN A 105 23.01 -0.59 18.92
CA ASN A 105 24.40 -0.46 18.50
C ASN A 105 24.74 0.94 17.97
N GLN A 106 23.76 1.68 17.44
CA GLN A 106 24.01 2.97 16.80
C GLN A 106 23.30 4.14 17.50
N THR A 107 21.99 4.04 17.71
CA THR A 107 21.21 5.23 18.08
C THR A 107 21.23 5.55 19.58
N ILE A 108 21.20 4.53 20.44
CA ILE A 108 21.30 4.68 21.91
C ILE A 108 22.65 5.28 22.33
N PRO A 109 23.81 4.74 21.90
CA PRO A 109 25.10 5.32 22.30
C PRO A 109 25.29 6.73 21.74
N THR A 110 24.84 6.99 20.50
CA THR A 110 24.89 8.34 19.92
C THR A 110 24.04 9.32 20.71
N LYS A 111 22.84 8.90 21.14
CA LYS A 111 21.97 9.70 21.99
C LYS A 111 22.64 9.99 23.34
N GLY A 112 23.17 8.98 24.02
CA GLY A 112 23.83 9.16 25.31
C GLY A 112 25.08 10.05 25.23
N MET A 113 25.86 9.94 24.15
CA MET A 113 27.02 10.80 23.90
C MET A 113 26.62 12.26 23.67
N LEU A 114 25.54 12.50 22.93
CA LEU A 114 25.00 13.85 22.75
C LEU A 114 24.46 14.42 24.07
N GLU A 115 23.74 13.61 24.86
CA GLU A 115 23.27 14.00 26.18
C GLU A 115 24.44 14.39 27.09
N ALA A 116 25.50 13.58 27.16
CA ALA A 116 26.70 13.90 27.92
C ALA A 116 27.40 15.20 27.45
N LEU A 117 27.52 15.40 26.13
CA LEU A 117 28.10 16.63 25.56
C LEU A 117 27.31 17.89 25.94
N PHE A 118 25.98 17.80 26.02
CA PHE A 118 25.13 18.92 26.42
C PHE A 118 25.09 19.13 27.94
N GLU A 119 25.33 18.10 28.75
CA GLU A 119 25.45 18.21 30.21
C GLU A 119 26.76 18.87 30.66
N GLU A 120 27.88 18.63 29.96
CA GLU A 120 29.21 19.16 30.33
C GLU A 120 29.44 20.64 29.97
N LEU A 121 28.54 21.30 29.22
CA LEU A 121 28.72 22.69 28.82
C LEU A 121 28.37 23.67 29.96
N PRO A 122 29.35 24.39 30.56
CA PRO A 122 29.06 25.34 31.64
C PRO A 122 28.40 26.59 31.05
N GLY A 123 27.11 26.81 31.36
CA GLY A 123 26.44 28.09 31.13
C GLY A 123 25.14 28.06 30.34
N GLN A 124 24.66 26.91 29.88
CA GLN A 124 23.28 26.83 29.38
C GLN A 124 22.36 26.29 30.47
N ASN A 125 21.64 27.23 31.12
CA ASN A 125 20.45 26.91 31.89
C ASN A 125 19.60 25.89 31.12
N PRO A 126 19.06 24.82 31.74
CA PRO A 126 18.15 23.89 31.09
C PRO A 126 16.82 24.61 30.82
N LYS A 127 16.78 25.49 29.81
CA LYS A 127 15.57 26.20 29.43
C LYS A 127 14.88 25.45 28.30
N LYS A 128 13.77 24.88 28.76
CA LYS A 128 12.58 24.39 28.08
C LYS A 128 12.68 22.95 27.64
N ASN A 129 12.20 22.10 28.55
CA ASN A 129 11.08 21.18 28.29
C ASN A 129 10.82 21.08 26.80
N ILE A 130 11.49 20.12 26.17
CA ILE A 130 11.15 19.67 24.82
C ILE A 130 9.68 19.31 24.95
N SER A 131 8.83 20.21 24.44
CA SER A 131 7.42 19.98 24.20
C SER A 131 7.31 18.54 23.75
N SER A 132 6.59 17.73 24.54
CA SER A 132 6.49 16.28 24.49
C SER A 132 6.85 15.74 23.11
N PHE A 133 7.61 14.64 22.99
CA PHE A 133 7.91 14.01 21.69
C PHE A 133 6.68 13.99 20.73
N GLN A 134 5.44 13.91 21.24
CA GLN A 134 4.21 14.14 20.48
C GLN A 134 4.07 15.50 19.77
N GLU A 135 4.42 16.62 20.39
CA GLU A 135 4.40 17.97 19.80
C GLU A 135 5.44 18.13 18.70
N ALA A 136 6.62 17.52 18.83
CA ALA A 136 7.61 17.45 17.76
C ALA A 136 7.08 16.66 16.54
N PHE A 137 6.44 15.50 16.76
CA PHE A 137 5.78 14.74 15.69
C PHE A 137 4.55 15.43 15.12
N LYS A 138 3.76 16.15 15.94
CA LYS A 138 2.65 16.97 15.44
C LYS A 138 3.14 18.11 14.55
N ASN A 139 4.28 18.73 14.87
CA ASN A 139 4.89 19.77 14.02
C ASN A 139 5.51 19.20 12.73
N LEU A 140 5.99 17.95 12.74
CA LEU A 140 6.40 17.22 11.54
C LEU A 140 5.20 16.84 10.67
N ASN A 141 4.11 16.35 11.27
CA ASN A 141 2.90 15.96 10.56
C ASN A 141 2.03 17.16 10.13
N ALA A 142 2.11 18.29 10.85
CA ALA A 142 1.55 19.57 10.41
C ALA A 142 2.31 20.11 9.17
N LYS A 143 3.59 19.76 9.03
CA LYS A 143 4.36 19.98 7.79
C LYS A 143 4.09 18.95 6.70
N THR A 144 3.39 17.84 7.00
CA THR A 144 2.88 16.90 5.98
C THR A 144 1.41 17.20 5.64
N THR A 145 1.11 18.46 5.33
CA THR A 145 0.02 18.75 4.39
C THR A 145 0.68 19.03 3.04
N THR A 146 0.72 17.99 2.21
CA THR A 146 0.89 18.06 0.76
C THR A 146 2.02 18.95 0.23
N VAL A 147 3.20 18.38 0.09
CA VAL A 147 3.68 18.28 -1.29
C VAL A 147 4.08 16.82 -1.47
N PRO A 148 3.38 16.04 -2.33
CA PRO A 148 4.04 14.92 -2.99
C PRO A 148 5.40 15.43 -3.48
N LEU A 149 6.43 14.59 -3.58
CA LEU A 149 7.56 14.96 -4.42
C LEU A 149 7.04 14.97 -5.87
N LYS A 150 6.26 16.00 -6.23
CA LYS A 150 6.00 16.38 -7.60
C LYS A 150 7.40 16.67 -8.14
N PRO A 151 7.81 16.07 -9.28
CA PRO A 151 8.99 16.55 -9.97
C PRO A 151 8.86 18.07 -10.04
N LYS A 152 9.88 18.82 -9.59
CA LYS A 152 9.89 20.29 -9.54
C LYS A 152 9.22 20.78 -10.82
N GLU A 153 7.99 21.29 -10.69
CA GLU A 153 7.18 21.65 -11.83
C GLU A 153 8.01 22.65 -12.63
N PRO A 154 8.29 22.39 -13.92
CA PRO A 154 9.26 23.19 -14.65
C PRO A 154 8.79 24.63 -14.63
N ASP A 155 9.57 25.49 -13.98
CA ASP A 155 9.31 26.92 -13.81
C ASP A 155 8.69 27.47 -15.10
N HIS A 156 7.38 27.76 -15.07
CA HIS A 156 6.60 28.06 -16.27
C HIS A 156 7.16 29.27 -17.04
N LYS A 157 8.00 30.08 -16.37
CA LYS A 157 8.74 31.20 -16.96
C LYS A 157 9.75 30.75 -18.01
N ASP A 158 10.43 29.62 -17.81
CA ASP A 158 11.44 29.11 -18.74
C ASP A 158 10.80 28.52 -19.99
N ILE A 159 9.71 27.75 -19.83
CA ILE A 159 8.90 27.27 -20.96
C ILE A 159 8.37 28.45 -21.77
N ARG A 160 7.86 29.50 -21.11
CA ARG A 160 7.35 30.69 -21.79
C ARG A 160 8.44 31.44 -22.57
N LYS A 161 9.68 31.44 -22.09
CA LYS A 161 10.83 32.03 -22.82
C LYS A 161 11.19 31.20 -24.06
N LEU A 162 11.16 29.87 -23.97
CA LEU A 162 11.41 28.98 -25.11
C LEU A 162 10.34 29.15 -26.20
N LEU A 163 9.06 29.20 -25.82
CA LEU A 163 7.95 29.35 -26.76
C LEU A 163 8.01 30.64 -27.58
N ARG A 164 8.60 31.73 -27.04
CA ARG A 164 8.79 32.99 -27.79
C ARG A 164 9.79 32.89 -28.94
N HIS A 165 10.71 31.92 -28.88
CA HIS A 165 11.78 31.77 -29.85
C HIS A 165 11.54 30.62 -30.84
N ILE A 166 10.35 30.00 -30.78
CA ILE A 166 9.93 28.99 -31.75
C ILE A 166 9.50 29.68 -33.03
N LYS A 167 10.09 29.26 -34.15
CA LYS A 167 9.67 29.62 -35.49
C LYS A 167 9.34 28.37 -36.28
N THR A 168 8.26 28.42 -37.04
CA THR A 168 7.91 27.35 -37.99
C THR A 168 8.74 27.53 -39.25
N VAL A 169 9.47 26.49 -39.64
CA VAL A 169 10.23 26.45 -40.89
C VAL A 169 9.49 25.51 -41.84
N GLN A 170 9.12 26.04 -43.01
CA GLN A 170 8.49 25.28 -44.10
C GLN A 170 9.55 24.99 -45.16
N PRO A 171 10.14 23.78 -45.19
CA PRO A 171 11.10 23.40 -46.23
C PRO A 171 10.41 23.12 -47.57
N THR A 172 11.14 23.29 -48.67
CA THR A 172 10.65 23.03 -50.04
C THR A 172 10.23 21.58 -50.26
N PHE A 173 10.83 20.66 -49.50
CA PHE A 173 10.49 19.24 -49.49
C PHE A 173 10.37 18.74 -48.06
N GLY A 174 9.28 18.01 -47.79
CA GLY A 174 9.02 17.42 -46.47
C GLY A 174 8.05 18.23 -45.62
N LYS A 175 7.88 17.79 -44.37
CA LYS A 175 6.92 18.36 -43.43
C LYS A 175 7.53 19.57 -42.71
N PRO A 176 6.73 20.61 -42.38
CA PRO A 176 7.17 21.70 -41.52
C PRO A 176 7.71 21.18 -40.19
N PHE A 177 8.74 21.85 -39.69
CA PHE A 177 9.27 21.61 -38.36
C PHE A 177 9.43 22.92 -37.59
N LEU A 178 9.42 22.81 -36.27
CA LEU A 178 9.62 23.93 -35.36
C LEU A 178 11.11 24.06 -35.05
N LYS A 179 11.67 25.24 -35.27
CA LYS A 179 13.04 25.60 -34.93
C LYS A 179 13.03 26.54 -33.73
N ILE A 180 13.75 26.18 -32.67
CA ILE A 180 13.97 27.03 -31.49
C ILE A 180 15.29 27.79 -31.69
N THR A 181 15.25 29.12 -31.64
CA THR A 181 16.47 29.95 -31.77
C THR A 181 16.90 30.46 -30.39
N ILE A 182 17.85 29.79 -29.76
CA ILE A 182 18.39 30.13 -28.42
C ILE A 182 19.91 30.06 -28.41
N SER A 183 20.56 30.77 -27.49
CA SER A 183 22.02 30.77 -27.38
C SER A 183 22.55 29.44 -26.80
N PRO A 184 23.76 29.00 -27.18
CA PRO A 184 24.38 27.78 -26.62
C PRO A 184 24.60 27.83 -25.10
N GLN A 185 24.79 29.02 -24.53
CA GLN A 185 24.97 29.20 -23.09
C GLN A 185 23.64 29.01 -22.33
N GLU A 186 22.54 29.52 -22.86
CA GLU A 186 21.21 29.39 -22.27
C GLU A 186 20.71 27.94 -22.26
N ILE A 187 20.97 27.18 -23.32
CA ILE A 187 20.57 25.77 -23.37
C ILE A 187 21.36 24.93 -22.35
N ASN A 188 22.65 25.21 -22.15
CA ASN A 188 23.46 24.49 -21.17
C ASN A 188 23.02 24.81 -19.73
N HIS A 189 22.70 26.07 -19.45
CA HIS A 189 22.10 26.47 -18.18
C HIS A 189 20.76 25.75 -17.94
N LEU A 190 19.92 25.61 -18.97
CA LEU A 190 18.64 24.93 -18.87
C LEU A 190 18.80 23.41 -18.62
N LYS A 191 19.74 22.77 -19.32
CA LYS A 191 20.08 21.35 -19.12
C LYS A 191 20.57 21.08 -17.69
N SER A 192 21.46 21.93 -17.18
CA SER A 192 21.96 21.86 -15.80
C SER A 192 20.82 22.06 -14.78
N LYS A 193 19.97 23.08 -14.97
CA LYS A 193 18.82 23.38 -14.09
C LYS A 193 17.84 22.20 -13.96
N TYR A 194 17.54 21.53 -15.08
CA TYR A 194 16.58 20.42 -15.10
C TYR A 194 17.21 19.02 -15.02
N HIS A 195 18.53 18.93 -14.82
CA HIS A 195 19.27 17.67 -14.75
C HIS A 195 19.02 16.75 -15.96
N VAL A 196 18.82 17.35 -17.15
CA VAL A 196 18.61 16.62 -18.40
C VAL A 196 19.98 16.41 -19.04
N TYR A 197 20.67 15.36 -18.59
CA TYR A 197 21.86 14.85 -19.22
C TYR A 197 21.46 13.61 -20.04
N HIS A 198 21.78 13.62 -21.33
CA HIS A 198 21.80 12.42 -22.15
C HIS A 198 23.26 12.02 -22.32
N ASP A 199 23.53 10.71 -22.26
CA ASP A 199 24.74 10.11 -22.84
C ASP A 199 24.77 10.34 -24.36
#